data_AF-U4KIE8-F1
#
_entry.id   AF-U4KIE8-F1
#
_cell.length_a   1.000
_cell.length_b   1.000
_cell.length_c   1.000
_cell.angle_alpha   90.00
_cell.angle_beta   90.00
_cell.angle_gamma   90.00
#
_symmetry.space_group_name_H-M   'P 1'
#
loop_
_entity.id
_entity.type
_entity.pdbx_description
1 polymer ?
#
loop_
_entity_poly.entity_id
_entity_poly.type
_entity_poly.pdbx_seq_one_letter_code
_entity_poly.pdbx_strand_id
1 'polypeptide(L)'
;MDKFNAVSSERFSVGESPLWDAKNQRVVFVDIIGKLLVSVSLDGTCETIRTEDFPTACARVAQSDKHWIVAFANGVALLDKTSGKIIPVCQPDSMVGNRLNEGKCDPQGRFWVSSMQTNLHADGSGKAMTRESGALFSLDDLGNSSQWTDYNIGLTNTMAWSPDRSTFYFGDSMNNVIWAFDYDEQSGEVSNQSVFFEGYPNGDPDGSCIDDEGYLWNCRFGGSEIIRIAPDGSLDKVVKLPVTNPTSCTFGGAEGKTLFITSAQFSLSDEQLAKNPLEGALLSAEMEIGGNAENAYQMSEQLRKRIGI
;
A
#
# COMPACT_ATOMS: atom_id res chain seq x y z
N MET A 1 -2.00 -26.56 0.82
CA MET A 1 -1.96 -25.51 -0.21
C MET A 1 -2.96 -24.47 0.24
N ASP A 2 -2.47 -23.27 0.52
CA ASP A 2 -3.28 -22.17 1.02
C ASP A 2 -4.24 -21.76 -0.11
N LYS A 3 -5.54 -22.01 0.08
CA LYS A 3 -6.53 -21.77 -0.97
C LYS A 3 -7.09 -20.38 -0.78
N PHE A 4 -6.62 -19.43 -1.61
CA PHE A 4 -7.15 -18.08 -1.64
C PHE A 4 -8.57 -18.05 -2.21
N ASN A 5 -9.47 -17.34 -1.52
CA ASN A 5 -10.84 -17.12 -1.96
C ASN A 5 -11.16 -15.63 -1.99
N ALA A 6 -12.04 -15.21 -2.89
CA ALA A 6 -12.56 -13.84 -2.87
C ALA A 6 -13.36 -13.59 -1.60
N VAL A 7 -13.10 -12.45 -0.94
CA VAL A 7 -13.83 -12.01 0.25
C VAL A 7 -15.21 -11.47 -0.11
N SER A 8 -15.35 -10.84 -1.28
CA SER A 8 -16.60 -10.28 -1.78
C SER A 8 -16.80 -10.53 -3.28
N SER A 9 -18.01 -10.22 -3.78
CA SER A 9 -18.32 -10.23 -5.22
C SER A 9 -17.76 -9.03 -5.99
N GLU A 10 -17.34 -7.98 -5.30
CA GLU A 10 -16.85 -6.74 -5.91
C GLU A 10 -15.49 -6.93 -6.58
N ARG A 11 -15.24 -6.15 -7.64
CA ARG A 11 -13.96 -6.13 -8.36
C ARG A 11 -13.50 -4.69 -8.55
N PHE A 12 -12.20 -4.50 -8.43
CA PHE A 12 -11.58 -3.18 -8.38
C PHE A 12 -10.65 -2.97 -9.57
N SER A 13 -10.58 -1.72 -10.03
CA SER A 13 -9.72 -1.37 -11.16
C SER A 13 -8.26 -1.56 -10.77
N VAL A 14 -7.85 -0.93 -9.66
CA VAL A 14 -6.55 -1.11 -9.02
C VAL A 14 -6.76 -1.07 -7.51
N GLY A 15 -7.11 -2.21 -6.90
CA GLY A 15 -7.18 -2.32 -5.45
C GLY A 15 -5.77 -2.23 -4.86
N GLU A 16 -5.52 -1.35 -3.88
CA GLU A 16 -4.17 -1.07 -3.37
C GLU A 16 -4.10 -0.65 -1.90
N SER A 17 -2.90 -0.76 -1.32
CA SER A 17 -2.54 -0.38 0.05
C SER A 17 -3.58 -0.84 1.11
N PRO A 18 -3.86 -2.16 1.22
CA PRO A 18 -4.79 -2.68 2.20
C PRO A 18 -4.26 -2.56 3.62
N LEU A 19 -5.18 -2.31 4.55
CA LEU A 19 -4.94 -2.37 5.99
C LEU A 19 -6.10 -3.11 6.68
N TRP A 20 -5.79 -3.73 7.81
CA TRP A 20 -6.79 -4.34 8.68
C TRP A 20 -7.30 -3.37 9.75
N ASP A 21 -8.59 -3.02 9.69
CA ASP A 21 -9.27 -2.28 10.74
C ASP A 21 -9.89 -3.23 11.77
N ALA A 22 -9.07 -3.68 12.72
CA ALA A 22 -9.46 -4.64 13.76
C ALA A 22 -10.68 -4.19 14.58
N LYS A 23 -10.90 -2.88 14.76
CA LYS A 23 -12.04 -2.38 15.55
C LYS A 23 -13.37 -2.67 14.87
N ASN A 24 -13.41 -2.54 13.54
CA ASN A 24 -14.61 -2.73 12.74
C ASN A 24 -14.65 -4.10 12.04
N GLN A 25 -13.57 -4.89 12.13
CA GLN A 25 -13.39 -6.19 11.45
C GLN A 25 -13.54 -6.07 9.93
N ARG A 26 -12.85 -5.09 9.34
CA ARG A 26 -12.90 -4.78 7.91
C ARG A 26 -11.50 -4.62 7.35
N VAL A 27 -11.32 -5.04 6.10
CA VAL A 27 -10.17 -4.65 5.29
C VAL A 27 -10.51 -3.32 4.64
N VAL A 28 -9.61 -2.34 4.76
CA VAL A 28 -9.74 -1.01 4.13
C VAL A 28 -8.61 -0.86 3.12
N PHE A 29 -8.90 -0.39 1.92
CA PHE A 29 -7.93 -0.23 0.84
C PHE A 29 -8.43 0.84 -0.13
N VAL A 30 -7.63 1.20 -1.12
CA VAL A 30 -8.03 2.16 -2.17
C VAL A 30 -8.32 1.42 -3.48
N ASP A 31 -9.25 1.93 -4.29
CA ASP A 31 -9.27 1.65 -5.72
C ASP A 31 -8.74 2.89 -6.44
N ILE A 32 -7.49 2.85 -6.89
CA ILE A 32 -6.79 4.03 -7.41
C ILE A 32 -7.57 4.61 -8.58
N ILE A 33 -7.76 3.83 -9.64
CA ILE A 33 -8.44 4.28 -10.87
C ILE A 33 -9.95 4.42 -10.64
N GLY A 34 -10.54 3.59 -9.78
CA GLY A 34 -11.94 3.72 -9.39
C GLY A 34 -12.26 5.01 -8.62
N LYS A 35 -11.23 5.67 -8.05
CA LYS A 35 -11.32 6.82 -7.15
C LYS A 35 -12.17 6.54 -5.92
N LEU A 36 -11.88 5.41 -5.27
CA LEU A 36 -12.63 4.94 -4.10
C LEU A 36 -11.68 4.69 -2.94
N LEU A 37 -12.12 5.06 -1.73
CA LEU A 37 -11.74 4.33 -0.53
C LEU A 37 -12.74 3.19 -0.36
N VAL A 38 -12.26 1.97 -0.16
CA VAL A 38 -13.06 0.76 -0.08
C VAL A 38 -12.91 0.14 1.30
N SER A 39 -14.01 -0.37 1.86
CA SER A 39 -14.00 -1.14 3.10
C SER A 39 -14.84 -2.41 2.93
N VAL A 40 -14.27 -3.58 3.23
CA VAL A 40 -14.95 -4.88 3.07
C VAL A 40 -14.89 -5.63 4.40
N SER A 41 -16.05 -6.05 4.94
CA SER A 41 -16.11 -6.94 6.11
C SER A 41 -15.84 -8.39 5.73
N LEU A 42 -15.55 -9.22 6.73
CA LEU A 42 -15.30 -10.65 6.56
C LEU A 42 -16.48 -11.43 5.94
N ASP A 43 -17.71 -10.91 6.03
CA ASP A 43 -18.89 -11.49 5.39
C ASP A 43 -19.08 -11.06 3.92
N GLY A 44 -18.17 -10.23 3.41
CA GLY A 44 -18.17 -9.73 2.03
C GLY A 44 -18.96 -8.44 1.81
N THR A 45 -19.56 -7.84 2.84
CA THR A 45 -20.25 -6.55 2.69
C THR A 45 -19.23 -5.45 2.33
N CYS A 46 -19.41 -4.83 1.17
CA CYS A 46 -18.52 -3.78 0.66
C CYS A 46 -19.17 -2.40 0.80
N GLU A 47 -18.39 -1.44 1.32
CA GLU A 47 -18.74 -0.03 1.42
C GLU A 47 -17.67 0.80 0.73
N THR A 48 -18.08 1.91 0.11
CA THR A 48 -17.16 2.78 -0.64
C THR A 48 -17.40 4.26 -0.35
N ILE A 49 -16.32 5.04 -0.36
CA ILE A 49 -16.34 6.50 -0.36
C ILE A 49 -15.68 6.97 -1.65
N ARG A 50 -16.44 7.66 -2.50
CA ARG A 50 -15.91 8.21 -3.76
C ARG A 50 -15.12 9.50 -3.50
N THR A 51 -14.00 9.63 -4.18
CA THR A 51 -13.12 10.79 -4.12
C THR A 51 -13.03 11.49 -5.49
N GLU A 52 -12.64 12.76 -5.49
CA GLU A 52 -12.47 13.53 -6.74
C GLU A 52 -11.11 13.26 -7.40
N ASP A 53 -10.06 13.10 -6.59
CA ASP A 53 -8.71 12.70 -7.01
C ASP A 53 -8.50 11.18 -6.83
N PHE A 54 -7.40 10.64 -7.38
CA PHE A 54 -7.01 9.24 -7.24
C PHE A 54 -6.42 8.99 -5.83
N PRO A 55 -7.09 8.21 -4.96
CA PRO A 55 -6.50 7.78 -3.69
C PRO A 55 -5.48 6.67 -3.99
N THR A 56 -4.34 6.69 -3.31
CA THR A 56 -3.17 5.87 -3.64
C THR A 56 -2.73 5.01 -2.46
N ALA A 57 -2.87 5.54 -1.24
CA ALA A 57 -2.69 4.79 -0.01
C ALA A 57 -3.56 5.36 1.12
N CYS A 58 -3.79 4.59 2.18
CA CYS A 58 -4.52 5.08 3.35
C CYS A 58 -4.01 4.46 4.67
N ALA A 59 -4.26 5.15 5.78
CA ALA A 59 -3.98 4.64 7.12
C ALA A 59 -4.99 5.15 8.16
N ARG A 60 -5.11 4.41 9.28
CA ARG A 60 -5.86 4.87 10.46
C ARG A 60 -5.20 6.11 11.04
N VAL A 61 -5.99 6.95 11.70
CA VAL A 61 -5.50 8.07 12.51
C VAL A 61 -5.66 7.72 13.98
N ALA A 62 -4.58 7.65 14.74
CA ALA A 62 -4.59 7.14 16.11
C ALA A 62 -5.51 7.96 17.03
N GLN A 63 -5.59 9.28 16.83
CA GLN A 63 -6.39 10.20 17.64
C GLN A 63 -7.79 10.44 17.07
N SER A 64 -8.24 9.69 16.05
CA SER A 64 -9.53 9.94 15.40
C SER A 64 -10.16 8.71 14.76
N ASP A 65 -11.33 8.31 15.29
CA ASP A 65 -12.18 7.30 14.65
C ASP A 65 -12.91 7.80 13.40
N LYS A 66 -13.02 9.12 13.21
CA LYS A 66 -13.80 9.76 12.15
C LYS A 66 -13.05 9.96 10.84
N HIS A 67 -11.73 9.81 10.85
CA HIS A 67 -10.90 10.17 9.72
C HIS A 67 -9.99 9.01 9.33
N TRP A 68 -9.73 8.91 8.04
CA TRP A 68 -8.56 8.25 7.47
C TRP A 68 -7.54 9.32 7.11
N ILE A 69 -6.24 9.03 7.21
CA ILE A 69 -5.25 9.77 6.43
C ILE A 69 -5.09 9.05 5.09
N VAL A 70 -5.09 9.81 4.00
CA VAL A 70 -5.10 9.28 2.64
C VAL A 70 -4.06 10.02 1.82
N ALA A 71 -3.18 9.27 1.15
CA ALA A 71 -2.36 9.78 0.07
C ALA A 71 -3.19 9.79 -1.21
N PHE A 72 -3.30 10.94 -1.84
CA PHE A 72 -3.86 11.12 -3.18
C PHE A 72 -2.73 11.38 -4.16
N ALA A 73 -3.01 11.25 -5.46
CA ALA A 73 -2.04 11.55 -6.51
C ALA A 73 -1.30 12.89 -6.29
N ASN A 74 -2.00 13.95 -5.85
CA ASN A 74 -1.42 15.29 -5.70
C ASN A 74 -1.19 15.75 -4.25
N GLY A 75 -1.20 14.86 -3.26
CA GLY A 75 -0.89 15.23 -1.87
C GLY A 75 -1.56 14.35 -0.83
N VAL A 76 -1.42 14.73 0.43
CA VAL A 76 -1.98 13.99 1.57
C VAL A 76 -3.07 14.79 2.23
N ALA A 77 -4.15 14.12 2.60
CA ALA A 77 -5.30 14.74 3.25
C ALA A 77 -5.94 13.79 4.27
N LEU A 78 -6.72 14.37 5.19
CA LEU A 78 -7.68 13.59 5.97
C LEU A 78 -8.98 13.43 5.19
N LEU A 79 -9.53 12.22 5.19
CA LEU A 79 -10.85 11.91 4.65
C LEU A 79 -11.81 11.64 5.80
N ASP A 80 -12.86 12.45 5.94
CA ASP A 80 -13.94 12.20 6.90
C ASP A 80 -14.81 11.03 6.42
N LYS A 81 -14.94 10.01 7.27
CA LYS A 81 -15.59 8.72 6.94
C LYS A 81 -17.09 8.83 6.66
N THR A 82 -17.74 9.88 7.16
CA THR A 82 -19.20 10.04 7.08
C THR A 82 -19.60 10.97 5.96
N SER A 83 -18.94 12.12 5.87
CA SER A 83 -19.26 13.17 4.91
C SER A 83 -18.51 13.03 3.58
N GLY A 84 -17.42 12.24 3.55
CA GLY A 84 -16.51 12.18 2.41
C GLY A 84 -15.68 13.45 2.21
N LYS A 85 -15.71 14.39 3.18
CA LYS A 85 -14.95 15.63 3.09
C LYS A 85 -13.45 15.34 3.13
N ILE A 86 -12.73 15.90 2.16
CA ILE A 86 -11.27 15.86 2.07
C ILE A 86 -10.69 17.16 2.70
N ILE A 87 -9.77 17.01 3.64
CA ILE A 87 -9.12 18.09 4.37
C ILE A 87 -7.62 18.02 4.10
N PRO A 88 -7.07 18.89 3.22
CA PRO A 88 -5.66 18.86 2.85
C PRO A 88 -4.74 19.00 4.07
N VAL A 89 -3.67 18.19 4.11
CA VAL A 89 -2.63 18.23 5.14
C VAL A 89 -1.34 18.81 4.57
N CYS A 90 -0.82 18.22 3.50
CA CYS A 90 0.37 18.73 2.81
C CYS A 90 0.48 18.16 1.38
N GLN A 91 1.44 18.68 0.61
CA GLN A 91 1.84 18.18 -0.69
C GLN A 91 3.34 17.80 -0.62
N PRO A 92 3.68 16.52 -0.37
CA PRO A 92 5.07 16.11 -0.15
C PRO A 92 5.96 16.27 -1.39
N ASP A 93 5.43 15.86 -2.56
CA ASP A 93 6.16 15.93 -3.82
C ASP A 93 5.75 17.18 -4.63
N SER A 94 6.77 17.92 -5.07
CA SER A 94 6.62 19.12 -5.91
C SER A 94 7.07 18.89 -7.37
N MET A 95 7.54 17.68 -7.69
CA MET A 95 8.00 17.32 -9.03
C MET A 95 6.84 17.23 -10.02
N VAL A 96 6.88 18.09 -11.04
CA VAL A 96 5.84 18.19 -12.06
C VAL A 96 5.70 16.88 -12.84
N GLY A 97 4.47 16.35 -12.88
CA GLY A 97 4.15 15.12 -13.58
C GLY A 97 4.40 13.85 -12.78
N ASN A 98 4.70 13.98 -11.48
CA ASN A 98 4.63 12.87 -10.54
C ASN A 98 3.23 12.75 -9.92
N ARG A 99 2.99 11.58 -9.32
CA ARG A 99 1.91 11.32 -8.38
C ARG A 99 2.43 10.53 -7.19
N LEU A 100 1.77 10.60 -6.03
CA LEU A 100 1.97 9.60 -4.98
C LEU A 100 1.52 8.20 -5.45
N ASN A 101 2.10 7.14 -4.89
CA ASN A 101 1.74 5.74 -5.18
C ASN A 101 1.57 4.92 -3.89
N GLU A 102 2.67 4.50 -3.28
CA GLU A 102 2.61 3.67 -2.06
C GLU A 102 2.69 4.52 -0.80
N GLY A 103 2.05 4.05 0.27
CA GLY A 103 2.13 4.71 1.57
C GLY A 103 1.70 3.84 2.75
N LYS A 104 2.39 4.00 3.88
CA LYS A 104 2.16 3.24 5.11
C LYS A 104 2.62 4.02 6.33
N CYS A 105 2.10 3.70 7.51
CA CYS A 105 2.59 4.31 8.74
C CYS A 105 3.81 3.54 9.27
N ASP A 106 4.86 4.25 9.67
CA ASP A 106 6.00 3.65 10.36
C ASP A 106 5.65 3.29 11.82
N PRO A 107 6.54 2.59 12.55
CA PRO A 107 6.28 2.19 13.94
C PRO A 107 6.02 3.35 14.92
N GLN A 108 6.45 4.57 14.59
CA GLN A 108 6.19 5.78 15.38
C GLN A 108 4.94 6.55 14.90
N GLY A 109 4.30 6.06 13.85
CA GLY A 109 3.10 6.62 13.24
C GLY A 109 3.35 7.90 12.44
N ARG A 110 4.55 8.07 11.85
CA ARG A 110 4.72 8.97 10.71
C ARG A 110 4.03 8.35 9.50
N PHE A 111 3.34 9.14 8.68
CA PHE A 111 2.74 8.62 7.45
C PHE A 111 3.75 8.72 6.30
N TRP A 112 4.32 7.59 5.90
CA TRP A 112 5.24 7.49 4.79
C TRP A 112 4.48 7.38 3.48
N VAL A 113 4.97 8.10 2.48
CA VAL A 113 4.44 8.08 1.13
C VAL A 113 5.58 8.14 0.14
N SER A 114 5.37 7.58 -1.03
CA SER A 114 6.34 7.64 -2.11
C SER A 114 5.68 8.14 -3.37
N SER A 115 6.48 8.76 -4.23
CA SER A 115 6.01 9.27 -5.51
C SER A 115 6.63 8.51 -6.67
N MET A 116 6.07 8.69 -7.86
CA MET A 116 6.58 8.16 -9.12
C MET A 116 6.12 9.08 -10.26
N GLN A 117 6.78 9.00 -11.43
CA GLN A 117 6.21 9.63 -12.61
C GLN A 117 4.80 9.08 -12.85
N THR A 118 3.82 9.96 -13.08
CA THR A 118 2.46 9.50 -13.33
C THR A 118 2.40 8.62 -14.58
N ASN A 119 1.92 7.41 -14.37
CA ASN A 119 1.56 6.43 -15.40
C ASN A 119 0.05 6.45 -15.70
N LEU A 120 -0.66 7.50 -15.28
CA LEU A 120 -2.10 7.67 -15.51
C LEU A 120 -2.39 9.02 -16.18
N HIS A 121 -3.35 9.00 -17.09
CA HIS A 121 -4.05 10.19 -17.57
C HIS A 121 -5.12 10.62 -16.56
N ALA A 122 -5.68 11.83 -16.72
CA ALA A 122 -6.70 12.37 -15.82
C ALA A 122 -8.00 11.54 -15.80
N ASP A 123 -8.27 10.78 -16.87
CA ASP A 123 -9.40 9.85 -16.99
C ASP A 123 -9.10 8.46 -16.41
N GLY A 124 -7.90 8.23 -15.88
CA GLY A 124 -7.45 6.96 -15.32
C GLY A 124 -6.90 5.97 -16.36
N SER A 125 -6.86 6.34 -17.65
CA SER A 125 -6.22 5.50 -18.66
C SER A 125 -4.69 5.46 -18.48
N GLY A 126 -4.08 4.34 -18.86
CA GLY A 126 -2.64 4.13 -18.71
C GLY A 126 -1.81 5.06 -19.59
N LYS A 127 -0.69 5.52 -19.05
CA LYS A 127 0.31 6.38 -19.70
C LYS A 127 1.70 5.78 -19.49
N ALA A 128 2.51 5.76 -20.55
CA ALA A 128 3.89 5.31 -20.43
C ALA A 128 4.72 6.24 -19.53
N MET A 129 5.50 5.65 -18.65
CA MET A 129 6.58 6.34 -17.94
C MET A 129 7.80 6.46 -18.85
N THR A 130 8.54 7.55 -18.70
CA THR A 130 9.67 7.93 -19.53
C THR A 130 10.88 8.38 -18.72
N ARG A 131 10.78 8.39 -17.38
CA ARG A 131 11.86 8.72 -16.45
C ARG A 131 11.60 8.08 -15.09
N GLU A 132 12.69 7.85 -14.38
CA GLU A 132 12.69 7.53 -12.96
C GLU A 132 12.74 8.85 -12.20
N SER A 133 11.63 9.21 -11.58
CA SER A 133 11.50 10.48 -10.86
C SER A 133 10.74 10.33 -9.56
N GLY A 134 10.58 9.11 -9.05
CA GLY A 134 10.01 8.86 -7.74
C GLY A 134 10.98 9.16 -6.62
N ALA A 135 10.44 9.51 -5.46
CA ALA A 135 11.17 9.73 -4.23
C ALA A 135 10.34 9.27 -3.01
N LEU A 136 11.02 9.07 -1.88
CA LEU A 136 10.42 8.69 -0.61
C LEU A 136 10.25 9.90 0.30
N PHE A 137 9.10 9.97 0.98
CA PHE A 137 8.75 11.03 1.91
C PHE A 137 8.08 10.47 3.16
N SER A 138 8.08 11.26 4.23
CA SER A 138 7.25 11.00 5.40
C SER A 138 6.63 12.27 5.94
N LEU A 139 5.46 12.13 6.58
CA LEU A 139 4.79 13.20 7.31
C LEU A 139 4.93 12.96 8.81
N ASP A 140 5.42 13.97 9.53
CA ASP A 140 5.41 13.99 11.00
C ASP A 140 3.99 14.20 11.58
N ASP A 141 3.87 14.23 12.91
CA ASP A 141 2.60 14.42 13.63
C ASP A 141 2.02 15.84 13.53
N LEU A 142 2.83 16.79 13.06
CA LEU A 142 2.45 18.15 12.69
C LEU A 142 2.03 18.24 11.22
N GLY A 143 2.16 17.17 10.44
CA GLY A 143 1.85 17.11 9.02
C GLY A 143 2.86 17.87 8.15
N ASN A 144 4.12 17.97 8.58
CA ASN A 144 5.22 18.48 7.77
C ASN A 144 5.87 17.31 7.04
N SER A 145 6.21 17.50 5.77
CA SER A 145 6.86 16.48 4.95
C SER A 145 8.38 16.59 5.00
N SER A 146 9.07 15.45 5.10
CA SER A 146 10.50 15.30 4.86
C SER A 146 10.72 14.36 3.68
N GLN A 147 11.76 14.64 2.87
CA GLN A 147 12.18 13.80 1.76
C GLN A 147 13.41 12.99 2.19
N TRP A 148 13.42 11.69 1.88
CA TRP A 148 14.45 10.75 2.35
C TRP A 148 15.36 10.21 1.26
N THR A 149 14.96 10.33 0.00
CA THR A 149 15.76 9.88 -1.15
C THR A 149 15.78 10.96 -2.23
N ASP A 150 16.78 10.91 -3.10
CA ASP A 150 16.76 11.68 -4.35
C ASP A 150 15.61 11.22 -5.27
N TYR A 151 15.33 12.01 -6.32
CA TYR A 151 14.38 11.64 -7.38
C TYR A 151 15.06 10.71 -8.40
N ASN A 152 15.10 9.42 -8.09
CA ASN A 152 15.77 8.41 -8.92
C ASN A 152 15.12 7.03 -8.85
N ILE A 153 13.86 6.96 -8.42
CA ILE A 153 13.12 5.70 -8.32
C ILE A 153 12.11 5.61 -9.47
N GLY A 154 11.98 4.42 -10.07
CA GLY A 154 11.05 4.16 -11.17
C GLY A 154 9.61 4.13 -10.70
N LEU A 155 9.17 2.97 -10.22
CA LEU A 155 7.80 2.73 -9.77
C LEU A 155 7.83 2.29 -8.31
N THR A 156 7.42 3.19 -7.42
CA THR A 156 7.58 3.04 -5.97
C THR A 156 6.51 2.15 -5.37
N ASN A 157 6.93 1.11 -4.66
CA ASN A 157 6.04 0.11 -4.06
C ASN A 157 6.71 -0.52 -2.83
N THR A 158 6.01 -1.43 -2.14
CA THR A 158 6.50 -2.11 -0.93
C THR A 158 6.93 -1.12 0.15
N MET A 159 6.20 -1.04 1.26
CA MET A 159 6.71 -0.40 2.48
C MET A 159 6.52 -1.36 3.63
N ALA A 160 7.62 -1.75 4.27
CA ALA A 160 7.55 -2.58 5.46
C ALA A 160 8.72 -2.30 6.40
N TRP A 161 8.50 -2.50 7.69
CA TRP A 161 9.55 -2.37 8.70
C TRP A 161 9.78 -3.73 9.34
N SER A 162 11.04 -4.08 9.56
CA SER A 162 11.39 -5.31 10.28
C SER A 162 10.75 -5.33 11.67
N PRO A 163 10.46 -6.50 12.25
CA PRO A 163 9.85 -6.60 13.57
C PRO A 163 10.66 -5.92 14.68
N ASP A 164 11.98 -5.88 14.54
CA ASP A 164 12.90 -5.19 15.46
C ASP A 164 13.02 -3.68 15.21
N ARG A 165 12.30 -3.15 14.21
CA ARG A 165 12.20 -1.72 13.87
C ARG A 165 13.55 -1.08 13.53
N SER A 166 14.47 -1.85 12.98
CA SER A 166 15.79 -1.38 12.57
C SER A 166 16.00 -1.33 11.06
N THR A 167 15.14 -2.00 10.28
CA THR A 167 15.24 -2.06 8.83
C THR A 167 13.93 -1.61 8.18
N PHE A 168 14.05 -0.76 7.16
CA PHE A 168 12.95 -0.38 6.27
C PHE A 168 13.16 -1.03 4.89
N TYR A 169 12.13 -1.70 4.39
CA TYR A 169 12.10 -2.33 3.08
C TYR A 169 11.29 -1.49 2.09
N PHE A 170 11.86 -1.25 0.91
CA PHE A 170 11.25 -0.42 -0.12
C PHE A 170 11.49 -0.98 -1.52
N GLY A 171 10.46 -1.03 -2.35
CA GLY A 171 10.48 -1.63 -3.68
C GLY A 171 10.49 -0.61 -4.80
N ASP A 172 11.23 -0.95 -5.87
CA ASP A 172 11.09 -0.34 -7.19
C ASP A 172 10.67 -1.41 -8.19
N SER A 173 9.40 -1.37 -8.60
CA SER A 173 8.84 -2.34 -9.54
C SER A 173 9.49 -2.25 -10.91
N MET A 174 9.87 -1.04 -11.36
CA MET A 174 10.48 -0.83 -12.68
C MET A 174 11.85 -1.51 -12.79
N ASN A 175 12.59 -1.53 -11.69
CA ASN A 175 13.92 -2.14 -11.59
C ASN A 175 13.89 -3.56 -10.99
N ASN A 176 12.70 -4.10 -10.69
CA ASN A 176 12.50 -5.41 -10.08
C ASN A 176 13.40 -5.65 -8.86
N VAL A 177 13.44 -4.67 -7.96
CA VAL A 177 14.31 -4.67 -6.77
C VAL A 177 13.54 -4.26 -5.54
N ILE A 178 13.86 -4.90 -4.42
CA ILE A 178 13.50 -4.49 -3.06
C ILE A 178 14.80 -4.15 -2.35
N TRP A 179 14.89 -2.94 -1.85
CA TRP A 179 16.00 -2.45 -1.05
C TRP A 179 15.71 -2.61 0.44
N ALA A 180 16.78 -2.71 1.22
CA ALA A 180 16.78 -2.53 2.66
C ALA A 180 17.55 -1.26 3.02
N PHE A 181 17.05 -0.52 4.00
CA PHE A 181 17.67 0.65 4.59
C PHE A 181 17.79 0.45 6.10
N ASP A 182 18.88 0.94 6.68
CA ASP A 182 18.94 1.16 8.12
C ASP A 182 17.90 2.22 8.47
N TYR A 183 17.02 1.94 9.43
CA TYR A 183 15.95 2.83 9.88
C TYR A 183 16.18 3.26 11.33
N ASP A 184 16.30 4.57 11.56
CA ASP A 184 16.31 5.14 12.90
C ASP A 184 14.87 5.42 13.35
N GLU A 185 14.38 4.67 14.33
CA GLU A 185 13.01 4.83 14.83
C GLU A 185 12.74 6.24 15.37
N GLN A 186 13.70 6.86 16.07
CA GLN A 186 13.49 8.13 16.75
C GLN A 186 13.39 9.31 15.78
N SER A 187 14.24 9.37 14.77
CA SER A 187 14.26 10.44 13.77
C SER A 187 13.40 10.12 12.54
N GLY A 188 13.25 8.84 12.21
CA GLY A 188 12.65 8.36 10.96
C GLY A 188 13.64 8.32 9.80
N GLU A 189 14.91 8.59 10.05
CA GLU A 189 15.93 8.60 9.01
C GLU A 189 16.15 7.20 8.44
N VAL A 190 16.31 7.14 7.12
CA VAL A 190 16.73 5.93 6.41
C VAL A 190 18.09 6.17 5.76
N SER A 191 18.98 5.19 5.87
CA SER A 191 20.35 5.28 5.36
C SER A 191 20.87 3.92 4.91
N ASN A 192 22.11 3.88 4.39
CA ASN A 192 22.81 2.63 4.03
C ASN A 192 22.01 1.69 3.12
N GLN A 193 21.39 2.26 2.08
CA GLN A 193 20.64 1.49 1.07
C GLN A 193 21.45 0.29 0.56
N SER A 194 20.85 -0.90 0.61
CA SER A 194 21.39 -2.14 0.07
C SER A 194 20.31 -2.94 -0.65
N VAL A 195 20.71 -3.85 -1.54
CA VAL A 195 19.77 -4.77 -2.20
C VAL A 195 19.37 -5.86 -1.22
N PHE A 196 18.07 -6.00 -0.98
CA PHE A 196 17.50 -7.09 -0.17
C PHE A 196 17.05 -8.26 -1.04
N PHE A 197 16.37 -7.97 -2.16
CA PHE A 197 15.89 -8.97 -3.11
C PHE A 197 15.79 -8.37 -4.52
N GLU A 198 16.28 -9.05 -5.56
CA GLU A 198 16.25 -8.53 -6.93
C GLU A 198 16.15 -9.62 -8.00
N GLY A 199 15.77 -9.22 -9.22
CA GLY A 199 15.90 -10.05 -10.42
C GLY A 199 14.95 -11.25 -10.46
N TYR A 200 13.84 -11.19 -9.74
CA TYR A 200 12.86 -12.26 -9.73
C TYR A 200 12.09 -12.29 -11.06
N PRO A 201 12.04 -13.44 -11.77
CA PRO A 201 11.65 -13.47 -13.17
C PRO A 201 10.15 -13.37 -13.43
N ASN A 202 9.31 -13.56 -12.42
CA ASN A 202 7.86 -13.62 -12.59
C ASN A 202 7.19 -12.40 -11.94
N GLY A 203 6.67 -11.51 -12.79
CA GLY A 203 6.02 -10.27 -12.36
C GLY A 203 6.97 -9.30 -11.67
N ASP A 204 6.43 -8.16 -11.27
CA ASP A 204 7.18 -7.06 -10.63
C ASP A 204 6.82 -6.94 -9.15
N PRO A 205 7.76 -6.54 -8.26
CA PRO A 205 7.46 -6.36 -6.85
C PRO A 205 6.46 -5.23 -6.68
N ASP A 206 5.33 -5.53 -6.05
CA ASP A 206 4.29 -4.54 -5.77
C ASP A 206 4.19 -4.29 -4.25
N GLY A 207 3.03 -4.09 -3.67
CA GLY A 207 2.85 -3.94 -2.22
C GLY A 207 3.19 -5.20 -1.39
N SER A 208 3.58 -4.97 -0.14
CA SER A 208 4.07 -6.02 0.78
C SER A 208 3.61 -5.85 2.23
N CYS A 209 3.65 -6.94 2.98
CA CYS A 209 3.56 -6.94 4.44
C CYS A 209 4.61 -7.87 5.07
N ILE A 210 4.81 -7.77 6.39
CA ILE A 210 5.74 -8.61 7.15
C ILE A 210 4.96 -9.46 8.15
N ASP A 211 5.34 -10.73 8.25
CA ASP A 211 4.80 -11.64 9.25
C ASP A 211 5.57 -11.58 10.59
N ASP A 212 5.04 -12.24 11.62
CA ASP A 212 5.60 -12.21 12.98
C ASP A 212 7.00 -12.85 13.09
N GLU A 213 7.44 -13.59 12.07
CA GLU A 213 8.79 -14.17 11.98
C GLU A 213 9.77 -13.27 11.21
N GLY A 214 9.30 -12.13 10.71
CA GLY A 214 10.11 -11.16 9.96
C GLY A 214 10.25 -11.45 8.47
N TYR A 215 9.47 -12.38 7.92
CA TYR A 215 9.50 -12.65 6.49
C TYR A 215 8.62 -11.64 5.75
N LEU A 216 9.13 -11.14 4.62
CA LEU A 216 8.42 -10.20 3.75
C LEU A 216 7.56 -10.98 2.75
N TRP A 217 6.25 -10.73 2.78
CA TRP A 217 5.29 -11.23 1.80
C TRP A 217 5.10 -10.16 0.72
N ASN A 218 5.52 -10.45 -0.52
CA ASN A 218 5.53 -9.51 -1.65
C ASN A 218 4.62 -9.99 -2.79
N CYS A 219 3.63 -9.16 -3.14
CA CYS A 219 2.78 -9.40 -4.30
C CYS A 219 3.57 -9.20 -5.59
N ARG A 220 3.39 -10.09 -6.57
CA ARG A 220 4.05 -10.03 -7.88
C ARG A 220 3.06 -9.63 -8.96
N PHE A 221 3.00 -8.34 -9.29
CA PHE A 221 2.11 -7.83 -10.33
C PHE A 221 2.43 -8.49 -11.68
N GLY A 222 1.42 -9.04 -12.37
CA GLY A 222 1.60 -9.83 -13.60
C GLY A 222 2.19 -11.24 -13.39
N GLY A 223 2.59 -11.60 -12.16
CA GLY A 223 3.18 -12.90 -11.82
C GLY A 223 2.18 -13.96 -11.38
N SER A 224 0.92 -13.57 -11.12
CA SER A 224 -0.12 -14.43 -10.53
C SER A 224 0.33 -15.14 -9.25
N GLU A 225 1.15 -14.48 -8.43
CA GLU A 225 1.70 -15.06 -7.22
C GLU A 225 2.05 -14.02 -6.16
N ILE A 226 2.16 -14.52 -4.93
CA ILE A 226 2.79 -13.83 -3.82
C ILE A 226 4.00 -14.67 -3.40
N ILE A 227 5.11 -14.01 -3.11
CA ILE A 227 6.33 -14.66 -2.63
C ILE A 227 6.60 -14.28 -1.18
N ARG A 228 7.26 -15.17 -0.44
CA ARG A 228 7.75 -14.94 0.91
C ARG A 228 9.26 -14.94 0.87
N ILE A 229 9.87 -13.85 1.34
CA ILE A 229 11.31 -13.62 1.35
C ILE A 229 11.76 -13.64 2.80
N ALA A 230 12.79 -14.43 3.09
CA ALA A 230 13.36 -14.58 4.42
C ALA A 230 14.11 -13.32 4.87
N PRO A 231 14.32 -13.12 6.19
CA PRO A 231 15.06 -11.97 6.71
C PRO A 231 16.50 -11.83 6.16
N ASP A 232 17.09 -12.89 5.61
CA ASP A 232 18.40 -12.87 4.96
C ASP A 232 18.36 -12.53 3.46
N GLY A 233 17.19 -12.21 2.92
CA GLY A 233 16.97 -11.89 1.51
C GLY A 233 16.78 -13.11 0.61
N SER A 234 16.78 -14.34 1.14
CA SER A 234 16.55 -15.55 0.33
C SER A 234 15.06 -15.80 0.08
N LEU A 235 14.74 -16.41 -1.06
CA LEU A 235 13.36 -16.82 -1.37
C LEU A 235 12.97 -18.05 -0.51
N ASP A 236 11.96 -17.90 0.33
CA ASP A 236 11.42 -18.98 1.18
C ASP A 236 10.29 -19.75 0.48
N LYS A 237 9.27 -19.02 0.02
CA LYS A 237 8.03 -19.63 -0.49
C LYS A 237 7.48 -18.87 -1.68
N VAL A 238 6.83 -19.60 -2.59
CA VAL A 238 6.04 -19.04 -3.69
C VAL A 238 4.63 -19.61 -3.60
N VAL A 239 3.63 -18.73 -3.63
CA VAL A 239 2.21 -19.11 -3.56
C VAL A 239 1.47 -18.57 -4.76
N LYS A 240 0.95 -19.48 -5.59
CA LYS A 240 0.15 -19.12 -6.76
C LYS A 240 -1.21 -18.55 -6.34
N LEU A 241 -1.62 -17.48 -7.02
CA LEU A 241 -2.86 -16.78 -6.79
C LEU A 241 -3.80 -16.94 -8.00
N PRO A 242 -5.13 -16.95 -7.78
CA PRO A 242 -6.11 -17.10 -8.85
C PRO A 242 -6.43 -15.78 -9.57
N VAL A 243 -5.47 -14.85 -9.63
CA VAL A 243 -5.57 -13.53 -10.27
C VAL A 243 -4.26 -13.21 -10.97
N THR A 244 -4.32 -12.47 -12.07
CA THR A 244 -3.13 -12.14 -12.86
C THR A 244 -2.26 -11.09 -12.16
N ASN A 245 -2.91 -10.07 -11.60
CA ASN A 245 -2.29 -8.86 -11.07
C ASN A 245 -2.55 -8.70 -9.56
N PRO A 246 -1.94 -9.49 -8.68
CA PRO A 246 -1.93 -9.18 -7.25
C PRO A 246 -1.13 -7.91 -7.01
N THR A 247 -1.67 -7.00 -6.20
CA THR A 247 -1.14 -5.64 -6.04
C THR A 247 -0.52 -5.44 -4.66
N SER A 248 -1.22 -5.76 -3.58
CA SER A 248 -0.68 -5.55 -2.23
C SER A 248 -1.32 -6.49 -1.22
N CYS A 249 -0.80 -6.53 0.00
CA CYS A 249 -1.26 -7.46 1.03
C CYS A 249 -1.12 -6.93 2.46
N THR A 250 -1.94 -7.47 3.36
CA THR A 250 -1.90 -7.17 4.80
C THR A 250 -2.42 -8.35 5.62
N PHE A 251 -1.89 -8.53 6.83
CA PHE A 251 -2.41 -9.50 7.78
C PHE A 251 -3.57 -8.90 8.59
N GLY A 252 -4.54 -9.75 8.95
CA GLY A 252 -5.70 -9.37 9.73
C GLY A 252 -6.52 -10.56 10.20
N GLY A 253 -7.83 -10.36 10.30
CA GLY A 253 -8.74 -11.31 10.94
C GLY A 253 -8.71 -11.22 12.47
N ALA A 254 -9.57 -12.01 13.12
CA ALA A 254 -9.69 -11.99 14.58
C ALA A 254 -8.42 -12.47 15.30
N GLU A 255 -7.67 -13.39 14.66
CA GLU A 255 -6.44 -13.97 15.20
C GLU A 255 -5.16 -13.38 14.58
N GLY A 256 -5.27 -12.42 13.66
CA GLY A 256 -4.11 -11.86 12.95
C GLY A 256 -3.47 -12.80 11.92
N LYS A 257 -4.13 -13.92 11.60
CA LYS A 257 -3.62 -15.00 10.73
C LYS A 257 -4.27 -15.06 9.35
N THR A 258 -5.21 -14.17 9.05
CA THR A 258 -5.79 -14.07 7.72
C THR A 258 -4.92 -13.13 6.89
N LEU A 259 -4.34 -13.63 5.80
CA LEU A 259 -3.64 -12.80 4.81
C LEU A 259 -4.63 -12.32 3.76
N PHE A 260 -4.79 -11.01 3.64
CA PHE A 260 -5.60 -10.37 2.61
C PHE A 260 -4.73 -9.88 1.47
N ILE A 261 -5.19 -10.04 0.23
CA ILE A 261 -4.46 -9.64 -0.97
C ILE A 261 -5.39 -8.86 -1.89
N THR A 262 -5.03 -7.63 -2.22
CA THR A 262 -5.71 -6.86 -3.27
C THR A 262 -5.19 -7.26 -4.66
N SER A 263 -6.00 -7.01 -5.69
CA SER A 263 -5.60 -7.24 -7.07
C SER A 263 -6.22 -6.20 -8.01
N ALA A 264 -5.78 -6.19 -9.27
CA ALA A 264 -6.18 -5.20 -10.27
C ALA A 264 -6.77 -5.83 -11.54
N GLN A 265 -7.81 -5.18 -12.08
CA GLN A 265 -8.26 -5.41 -13.46
C GLN A 265 -7.47 -4.58 -14.48
N PHE A 266 -6.82 -3.51 -14.02
CA PHE A 266 -6.05 -2.63 -14.88
C PHE A 266 -5.06 -3.41 -15.76
N SER A 267 -4.91 -2.95 -17.00
CA SER A 267 -4.11 -3.56 -18.08
C SER A 267 -4.63 -4.89 -18.65
N LEU A 268 -5.69 -5.48 -18.09
CA LEU A 268 -6.31 -6.69 -18.65
C LEU A 268 -7.33 -6.33 -19.73
N SER A 269 -7.38 -7.17 -20.78
CA SER A 269 -8.38 -7.07 -21.84
C SER A 269 -9.73 -7.65 -21.40
N ASP A 270 -10.82 -7.25 -22.06
CA ASP A 270 -12.16 -7.79 -21.82
C ASP A 270 -12.20 -9.33 -21.93
N GLU A 271 -11.39 -9.91 -22.82
CA GLU A 271 -11.28 -11.36 -22.96
C GLU A 271 -10.66 -12.02 -21.72
N GLN A 272 -9.63 -11.40 -21.14
CA GLN A 272 -9.00 -11.89 -19.90
C GLN A 272 -9.96 -11.78 -18.72
N LEU A 273 -10.66 -10.64 -18.59
CA LEU A 273 -11.66 -10.41 -17.55
C LEU A 273 -12.83 -11.40 -17.65
N ALA A 274 -13.29 -11.70 -18.87
CA ALA A 274 -14.35 -12.69 -19.08
C ALA A 274 -13.92 -14.13 -18.75
N LYS A 275 -12.64 -14.47 -18.91
CA LYS A 275 -12.10 -15.80 -18.62
C LYS A 275 -11.87 -16.05 -17.13
N ASN A 276 -11.51 -15.02 -16.37
CA ASN A 276 -11.25 -15.15 -14.94
C ASN A 276 -12.09 -14.17 -14.12
N PRO A 277 -13.20 -14.63 -13.50
CA PRO A 277 -14.08 -13.76 -12.73
C PRO A 277 -13.48 -13.29 -11.40
N LEU A 278 -12.25 -13.68 -11.05
CA LEU A 278 -11.54 -13.22 -9.85
C LEU A 278 -10.64 -12.00 -10.10
N GLU A 279 -10.43 -11.57 -11.34
CA GLU A 279 -9.56 -10.41 -11.63
C GLU A 279 -10.09 -9.14 -10.96
N GLY A 280 -9.25 -8.50 -10.14
CA GLY A 280 -9.60 -7.36 -9.31
C GLY A 280 -10.28 -7.69 -7.98
N ALA A 281 -10.30 -8.96 -7.56
CA ALA A 281 -10.86 -9.34 -6.26
C ALA A 281 -9.96 -8.94 -5.09
N LEU A 282 -10.58 -8.72 -3.93
CA LEU A 282 -9.93 -8.87 -2.63
C LEU A 282 -9.93 -10.38 -2.28
N LEU A 283 -8.75 -10.96 -2.14
CA LEU A 283 -8.56 -12.36 -1.77
C LEU A 283 -8.22 -12.51 -0.28
N SER A 284 -8.48 -13.69 0.29
CA SER A 284 -8.01 -14.06 1.62
C SER A 284 -7.64 -15.53 1.72
N ALA A 285 -6.69 -15.84 2.61
CA ALA A 285 -6.38 -17.19 3.06
C ALA A 285 -5.95 -17.16 4.54
N GLU A 286 -6.26 -18.25 5.26
CA GLU A 286 -5.70 -18.48 6.59
C GLU A 286 -4.26 -18.97 6.49
N MET A 287 -3.39 -18.39 7.30
CA MET A 287 -1.97 -18.66 7.33
C MET A 287 -1.57 -19.31 8.66
N GLU A 288 -0.46 -20.04 8.65
CA GLU A 288 0.07 -20.65 9.89
C GLU A 288 0.66 -19.57 10.83
N ILE A 289 1.36 -18.61 10.22
CA ILE A 289 2.00 -17.46 10.87
C ILE A 289 1.19 -16.20 10.54
N GLY A 290 0.90 -15.40 11.57
CA GLY A 290 0.20 -14.13 11.43
C GLY A 290 1.14 -12.97 11.18
N GLY A 291 0.60 -11.76 11.23
CA GLY A 291 1.40 -10.54 11.17
C GLY A 291 0.88 -9.47 12.12
N ASN A 292 1.72 -8.46 12.30
CA ASN A 292 1.42 -7.34 13.19
C ASN A 292 0.29 -6.47 12.65
N ALA A 293 -0.46 -5.86 13.57
CA ALA A 293 -1.44 -4.85 13.23
C ALA A 293 -0.76 -3.64 12.56
N GLU A 294 -1.39 -3.12 11.51
CA GLU A 294 -0.91 -1.93 10.82
C GLU A 294 -0.83 -0.71 11.76
N ASN A 295 0.27 0.02 11.67
CA ASN A 295 0.50 1.25 12.40
C ASN A 295 -0.54 2.32 12.01
N ALA A 296 -0.72 3.31 12.87
CA ALA A 296 -1.64 4.41 12.66
C ALA A 296 -0.89 5.74 12.70
N TYR A 297 -1.35 6.69 11.89
CA TYR A 297 -0.79 8.03 11.85
C TYR A 297 -1.02 8.73 13.19
N GLN A 298 0.06 9.21 13.80
CA GLN A 298 0.00 10.07 14.97
C GLN A 298 -0.30 11.48 14.50
N MET A 299 -1.42 12.03 14.96
CA MET A 299 -1.84 13.39 14.65
C MET A 299 -1.88 14.22 15.93
N SER A 300 -1.03 15.23 15.97
CA SER A 300 -0.96 16.17 17.10
C SER A 300 -2.24 17.00 17.25
N GLU A 301 -2.45 17.55 18.45
CA GLU A 301 -3.48 18.58 18.66
C GLU A 301 -3.18 19.87 17.87
N GLN A 302 -1.91 20.18 17.66
CA GLN A 302 -1.49 21.34 16.88
C GLN A 302 -1.90 21.21 15.40
N LEU A 303 -1.70 20.03 14.79
CA LEU A 303 -2.16 19.78 13.43
C LEU A 303 -3.69 19.91 13.34
N ARG A 304 -4.44 19.30 14.28
CA ARG A 304 -5.91 19.41 14.32
C ARG A 304 -6.39 20.86 14.32
N LYS A 305 -5.81 21.71 15.18
CA LYS A 305 -6.09 23.15 15.20
C LYS A 305 -5.74 23.84 13.89
N ARG A 306 -4.60 23.49 13.27
CA ARG A 306 -4.13 24.06 11.99
C ARG A 306 -5.12 23.80 10.85
N ILE A 307 -5.70 22.60 10.79
CA ILE A 307 -6.61 22.19 9.71
C ILE A 307 -8.10 22.31 10.09
N GLY A 308 -8.40 22.82 11.28
CA GLY A 308 -9.74 23.20 11.72
C GLY A 308 -10.66 22.02 12.07
N ILE A 309 -10.12 20.97 12.72
CA ILE A 309 -10.88 19.80 13.20
C ILE A 309 -10.73 19.56 14.70
#